data_AF-A0A497BCT2-F1
#
_entry.id   AF-A0A497BCT2-F1
#
_cell.length_a   1.000
_cell.length_b   1.000
_cell.length_c   1.000
_cell.angle_alpha   90.00
_cell.angle_beta   90.00
_cell.angle_gamma   90.00
#
_symmetry.space_group_name_H-M   'P 1'
#
loop_
_entity.id
_entity.type
_entity.pdbx_description
1 polymer ?
#
loop_
_entity_poly.entity_id
_entity_poly.type
_entity_poly.pdbx_seq_one_letter_code
_entity_poly.pdbx_strand_id
1 'polypeptide(L)'
;TYDSLHGPDVTIGYQELDELWRVFNRIYLVVYAPEQWDALATILGSDVDDATMYERALETARAEAESPPASCVAYADCADWVTFSWFSAGSSLTSLGRHAEAAAAYDRARQLGLHYRMLWYQFGPYESYYSVGRYDDVIALADATLATTSNLEESYYWRGKARLSQGDAGGARADFDTALRYHENWSPAVIALAEMESAD
;
A
#
# COMPACT_ATOMS: atom_id res chain seq x y z
N THR A 1 27.24 -3.85 1.08
CA THR A 1 26.13 -2.98 1.54
C THR A 1 26.08 -2.99 3.05
N TYR A 2 25.26 -2.16 3.71
CA TYR A 2 25.04 -2.26 5.16
C TYR A 2 23.69 -2.89 5.41
N ASP A 3 23.66 -3.93 6.24
CA ASP A 3 22.45 -4.60 6.70
C ASP A 3 22.33 -4.40 8.22
N SER A 4 21.13 -4.07 8.71
CA SER A 4 20.94 -3.77 10.14
C SER A 4 21.02 -5.00 11.05
N LEU A 5 20.84 -6.20 10.50
CA LEU A 5 20.93 -7.48 11.21
C LEU A 5 22.33 -8.09 11.08
N HIS A 6 22.97 -7.96 9.91
CA HIS A 6 24.23 -8.62 9.55
C HIS A 6 25.46 -7.69 9.56
N GLY A 7 25.26 -6.38 9.68
CA GLY A 7 26.32 -5.39 9.76
C GLY A 7 26.83 -4.90 8.39
N PRO A 8 28.02 -4.28 8.35
CA PRO A 8 28.59 -3.75 7.11
C PRO A 8 29.11 -4.85 6.16
N ASP A 9 29.36 -4.46 4.92
CA ASP A 9 30.01 -5.25 3.86
C ASP A 9 29.31 -6.57 3.46
N VAL A 10 27.99 -6.63 3.65
CA VAL A 10 27.17 -7.73 3.12
C VAL A 10 27.20 -7.71 1.59
N THR A 11 27.44 -8.88 1.00
CA THR A 11 27.38 -9.11 -0.45
C THR A 11 26.13 -9.90 -0.77
N ILE A 12 25.29 -9.36 -1.65
CA ILE A 12 24.03 -9.96 -2.09
C ILE A 12 24.05 -10.08 -3.63
N GLY A 13 23.53 -11.18 -4.17
CA GLY A 13 23.37 -11.33 -5.61
C GLY A 13 22.28 -10.42 -6.15
N TYR A 14 22.38 -9.99 -7.42
CA TYR A 14 21.38 -9.09 -8.00
C TYR A 14 19.96 -9.66 -7.97
N GLN A 15 19.80 -10.95 -8.27
CA GLN A 15 18.50 -11.61 -8.22
C GLN A 15 17.89 -11.54 -6.81
N GLU A 16 18.68 -11.81 -5.78
CA GLU A 16 18.23 -11.77 -4.39
C GLU A 16 17.86 -10.35 -3.96
N LEU A 17 18.67 -9.37 -4.34
CA LEU A 17 18.37 -7.95 -4.10
C LEU A 17 17.05 -7.54 -4.77
N ASP A 18 16.85 -7.89 -6.04
CA ASP A 18 15.65 -7.56 -6.79
C ASP A 18 14.40 -8.21 -6.18
N GLU A 19 14.49 -9.49 -5.81
CA GLU A 19 13.40 -10.21 -5.15
C GLU A 19 13.01 -9.58 -3.80
N LEU A 20 13.99 -9.17 -2.98
CA LEU A 20 13.75 -8.46 -1.71
C LEU A 20 13.16 -7.07 -1.91
N TRP A 21 13.51 -6.37 -2.98
CA TRP A 21 13.00 -5.03 -3.25
C TRP A 21 11.59 -5.04 -3.83
N ARG A 22 11.25 -6.08 -4.58
CA ARG A 22 9.98 -6.22 -5.30
C ARG A 22 8.74 -6.23 -4.41
N VAL A 23 8.80 -6.75 -3.18
CA VAL A 23 7.67 -6.69 -2.23
C VAL A 23 7.26 -5.24 -1.87
N PHE A 24 8.16 -4.29 -2.11
CA PHE A 24 7.93 -2.86 -1.97
C PHE A 24 7.59 -2.18 -3.31
N ASN A 25 7.16 -2.95 -4.32
CA ASN A 25 6.88 -2.48 -5.68
C ASN A 25 8.08 -1.74 -6.32
N ARG A 26 9.31 -2.10 -5.93
CA ARG A 26 10.56 -1.41 -6.31
C ARG A 26 10.52 0.11 -6.10
N ILE A 27 9.78 0.57 -5.09
CA ILE A 27 9.72 2.00 -4.75
C ILE A 27 11.10 2.47 -4.28
N TYR A 28 11.49 3.67 -4.72
CA TYR A 28 12.70 4.36 -4.27
C TYR A 28 12.42 5.84 -4.03
N LEU A 29 13.22 6.45 -3.16
CA LEU A 29 13.34 7.89 -3.01
C LEU A 29 14.67 8.31 -3.62
N VAL A 30 14.64 9.30 -4.52
CA VAL A 30 15.88 9.88 -5.06
C VAL A 30 16.27 11.09 -4.23
N VAL A 31 17.48 11.07 -3.68
CA VAL A 31 18.09 12.22 -3.01
C VAL A 31 19.18 12.77 -3.92
N TYR A 32 19.05 14.03 -4.33
CA TYR A 32 19.97 14.68 -5.26
C TYR A 32 20.15 16.16 -4.92
N ALA A 33 21.31 16.72 -5.28
CA ALA A 33 21.52 18.16 -5.22
C ALA A 33 20.82 18.83 -6.42
N PRO A 34 20.19 20.02 -6.28
CA PRO A 34 19.45 20.65 -7.36
C PRO A 34 20.23 20.78 -8.68
N GLU A 35 21.55 20.99 -8.61
CA GLU A 35 22.44 21.14 -9.77
C GLU A 35 22.62 19.84 -10.56
N GLN A 36 22.20 18.69 -10.02
CA GLN A 36 22.29 17.38 -10.65
C GLN A 36 20.98 16.97 -11.35
N TRP A 37 19.96 17.83 -11.37
CA TRP A 37 18.65 17.52 -11.93
C TRP A 37 18.74 16.99 -13.38
N ASP A 38 19.48 17.65 -14.26
CA ASP A 38 19.54 17.25 -15.67
C ASP A 38 20.13 15.84 -15.86
N ALA A 39 21.14 15.50 -15.05
CA ALA A 39 21.73 14.16 -15.04
C ALA A 39 20.74 13.14 -14.49
N LEU A 40 20.03 13.46 -13.40
CA LEU A 40 19.02 12.60 -12.82
C LEU A 40 17.83 12.38 -13.77
N ALA A 41 17.30 13.44 -14.37
CA ALA A 41 16.19 13.38 -15.31
C ALA A 41 16.56 12.54 -16.54
N THR A 42 17.82 12.59 -16.98
CA THR A 42 18.32 11.69 -18.03
C THR A 42 18.30 10.22 -17.61
N ILE A 43 18.62 9.92 -16.34
CA ILE A 43 18.60 8.55 -15.80
C ILE A 43 17.16 8.05 -15.62
N LEU A 44 16.29 8.88 -15.04
CA LEU A 44 14.88 8.54 -14.82
C LEU A 44 14.09 8.46 -16.14
N GLY A 45 14.52 9.20 -17.16
CA GLY A 45 13.84 9.22 -18.45
C GLY A 45 12.39 9.68 -18.30
N SER A 46 11.45 8.83 -18.71
CA SER A 46 10.02 9.11 -18.59
C SER A 46 9.48 8.94 -17.18
N ASP A 47 10.21 8.28 -16.27
CA ASP A 47 9.78 8.09 -14.88
C ASP A 47 9.88 9.38 -14.04
N VAL A 48 10.33 10.50 -14.64
CA VAL A 48 10.18 11.83 -14.03
C VAL A 48 8.72 12.26 -13.91
N ASP A 49 7.83 11.67 -14.71
CA ASP A 49 6.39 11.81 -14.62
C ASP A 49 5.80 10.66 -13.82
N ASP A 50 5.17 10.96 -12.69
CA ASP A 50 4.64 9.97 -11.75
C ASP A 50 3.64 9.02 -12.43
N ALA A 51 2.76 9.54 -13.30
CA ALA A 51 1.77 8.71 -13.99
C ALA A 51 2.45 7.69 -14.91
N THR A 52 3.45 8.12 -15.68
CA THR A 52 4.24 7.23 -16.53
C THR A 52 5.00 6.19 -15.71
N MET A 53 5.59 6.59 -14.59
CA MET A 53 6.27 5.69 -13.67
C MET A 53 5.31 4.61 -13.12
N TYR A 54 4.12 5.00 -12.66
CA TYR A 54 3.14 4.05 -12.11
C TYR A 54 2.56 3.12 -13.19
N GLU A 55 2.33 3.60 -14.42
CA GLU A 55 1.91 2.72 -15.52
C GLU A 55 2.99 1.68 -15.84
N ARG A 56 4.27 2.07 -15.88
CA ARG A 56 5.38 1.13 -16.09
C ARG A 56 5.52 0.13 -14.94
N ALA A 57 5.34 0.57 -13.70
CA ALA A 57 5.32 -0.31 -12.53
C ALA A 57 4.15 -1.29 -12.59
N LEU A 58 2.96 -0.84 -13.03
CA LEU A 58 1.79 -1.68 -13.25
C LEU A 58 2.03 -2.73 -14.34
N GLU A 59 2.60 -2.35 -15.48
CA GLU A 59 2.95 -3.28 -16.57
C GLU A 59 3.93 -4.36 -16.07
N THR A 60 4.94 -3.95 -15.31
CA THR A 60 5.91 -4.87 -14.70
C THR A 60 5.22 -5.84 -13.75
N ALA A 61 4.40 -5.33 -12.82
CA ALA A 61 3.69 -6.16 -11.86
C ALA A 61 2.72 -7.16 -12.53
N ARG A 62 2.03 -6.74 -13.60
CA ARG A 62 1.16 -7.63 -14.40
C ARG A 62 1.96 -8.74 -15.09
N ALA A 63 3.06 -8.39 -15.75
CA ALA A 63 3.93 -9.37 -16.40
C ALA A 63 4.50 -10.39 -15.40
N GLU A 64 4.90 -9.94 -14.21
CA GLU A 64 5.37 -10.82 -13.15
C GLU A 64 4.26 -11.74 -12.61
N ALA A 65 3.02 -11.25 -12.48
CA ALA A 65 1.89 -12.07 -12.06
C ALA A 65 1.57 -13.19 -13.07
N GLU A 66 1.80 -12.94 -14.36
CA GLU A 66 1.58 -13.90 -15.44
C GLU A 66 2.73 -14.89 -15.64
N SER A 67 3.96 -14.46 -15.34
CA SER A 67 5.18 -15.24 -15.58
C SER A 67 6.06 -15.33 -14.32
N PRO A 68 5.64 -16.11 -13.29
CA PRO A 68 6.48 -16.33 -12.11
C PRO A 68 7.76 -17.09 -12.46
N PRO A 69 8.89 -16.83 -11.77
CA PRO A 69 10.15 -17.49 -12.02
C PRO A 69 10.08 -18.95 -11.60
N ALA A 70 10.97 -19.77 -12.19
CA ALA A 70 11.10 -21.18 -11.82
C ALA A 70 11.71 -21.40 -10.43
N SER A 71 12.40 -20.39 -9.89
CA SER A 71 13.05 -20.43 -8.58
C SER A 71 13.07 -19.04 -7.95
N CYS A 72 12.94 -18.98 -6.63
CA CYS A 72 13.08 -17.77 -5.83
C CYS A 72 14.20 -18.00 -4.82
N VAL A 73 15.03 -16.99 -4.60
CA VAL A 73 16.19 -17.04 -3.71
C VAL A 73 15.95 -16.27 -2.41
N ALA A 74 15.05 -15.27 -2.42
CA ALA A 74 14.76 -14.44 -1.25
C ALA A 74 13.36 -14.66 -0.64
N TYR A 75 12.41 -15.19 -1.41
CA TYR A 75 11.06 -15.49 -0.89
C TYR A 75 11.05 -16.75 -0.02
N ALA A 76 10.26 -16.72 1.05
CA ALA A 76 9.98 -17.90 1.84
C ALA A 76 9.18 -18.96 1.04
N ASP A 77 8.29 -18.50 0.15
CA ASP A 77 7.54 -19.33 -0.80
C ASP A 77 7.47 -18.63 -2.17
N CYS A 78 7.76 -19.34 -3.25
CA CYS A 78 7.59 -18.80 -4.60
C CYS A 78 6.13 -18.50 -4.96
N ALA A 79 5.15 -19.09 -4.27
CA ALA A 79 3.75 -18.73 -4.44
C ALA A 79 3.46 -17.27 -4.07
N ASP A 80 4.24 -16.71 -3.12
CA ASP A 80 4.15 -15.30 -2.74
C ASP A 80 4.46 -14.38 -3.91
N TRP A 81 5.17 -14.88 -4.94
CA TRP A 81 5.50 -14.10 -6.11
C TRP A 81 4.26 -13.53 -6.79
N VAL A 82 3.30 -14.40 -7.07
CA VAL A 82 2.08 -14.01 -7.79
C VAL A 82 1.22 -13.13 -6.88
N THR A 83 1.15 -13.47 -5.59
CA THR A 83 0.42 -12.71 -4.56
C THR A 83 0.90 -11.26 -4.48
N PHE A 84 2.20 -11.04 -4.34
CA PHE A 84 2.77 -9.70 -4.24
C PHE A 84 2.72 -8.94 -5.57
N SER A 85 2.86 -9.60 -6.72
CA SER A 85 2.68 -8.95 -8.01
C SER A 85 1.25 -8.40 -8.19
N TRP A 86 0.22 -9.13 -7.75
CA TRP A 86 -1.16 -8.59 -7.73
C TRP A 86 -1.33 -7.44 -6.73
N PHE A 87 -0.67 -7.50 -5.58
CA PHE A 87 -0.69 -6.41 -4.61
C PHE A 87 -0.03 -5.14 -5.17
N SER A 88 1.16 -5.28 -5.76
CA SER A 88 1.91 -4.20 -6.43
C SER A 88 1.13 -3.58 -7.58
N ALA A 89 0.47 -4.41 -8.41
CA ALA A 89 -0.45 -3.92 -9.44
C ALA A 89 -1.58 -3.10 -8.82
N GLY A 90 -2.17 -3.57 -7.71
CA GLY A 90 -3.16 -2.82 -6.93
C GLY A 90 -2.63 -1.48 -6.46
N SER A 91 -1.40 -1.41 -5.92
CA SER A 91 -0.79 -0.17 -5.44
C SER A 91 -0.55 0.83 -6.56
N SER A 92 0.01 0.41 -7.70
CA SER A 92 0.17 1.29 -8.87
C SER A 92 -1.18 1.79 -9.39
N LEU A 93 -2.20 0.92 -9.44
CA LEU A 93 -3.56 1.31 -9.86
C LEU A 93 -4.22 2.28 -8.88
N THR A 94 -3.99 2.14 -7.57
CA THR A 94 -4.42 3.12 -6.57
C THR A 94 -3.78 4.48 -6.84
N SER A 95 -2.46 4.54 -7.04
CA SER A 95 -1.74 5.79 -7.34
C SER A 95 -2.19 6.45 -8.65
N LEU A 96 -2.63 5.65 -9.62
CA LEU A 96 -3.21 6.13 -10.88
C LEU A 96 -4.70 6.56 -10.76
N GLY A 97 -5.32 6.42 -9.59
CA GLY A 97 -6.75 6.69 -9.38
C GLY A 97 -7.70 5.66 -10.01
N ARG A 98 -7.18 4.53 -10.52
CA ARG A 98 -7.93 3.45 -11.19
C ARG A 98 -8.50 2.48 -10.15
N HIS A 99 -9.28 3.01 -9.21
CA HIS A 99 -9.69 2.28 -8.00
C HIS A 99 -10.47 0.99 -8.24
N ALA A 100 -11.29 0.90 -9.29
CA ALA A 100 -12.01 -0.33 -9.63
C ALA A 100 -11.08 -1.48 -10.03
N GLU A 101 -10.07 -1.19 -10.84
CA GLU A 101 -9.05 -2.16 -11.20
C GLU A 101 -8.14 -2.48 -9.99
N ALA A 102 -7.81 -1.47 -9.18
CA ALA A 102 -7.02 -1.67 -7.96
C ALA A 102 -7.73 -2.62 -6.99
N ALA A 103 -9.03 -2.43 -6.76
CA ALA A 103 -9.85 -3.30 -5.91
C ALA A 103 -9.82 -4.75 -6.40
N ALA A 104 -9.95 -4.99 -7.71
CA ALA A 104 -9.87 -6.33 -8.29
C ALA A 104 -8.48 -6.96 -8.11
N ALA A 105 -7.40 -6.19 -8.27
CA ALA A 105 -6.04 -6.65 -8.05
C ALA A 105 -5.80 -7.02 -6.57
N TYR A 106 -6.28 -6.20 -5.63
CA TYR A 106 -6.18 -6.51 -4.20
C TYR A 106 -7.02 -7.72 -3.79
N ASP A 107 -8.22 -7.89 -4.33
CA ASP A 107 -9.02 -9.11 -4.11
C ASP A 107 -8.24 -10.34 -4.58
N ARG A 108 -7.59 -10.25 -5.75
CA ARG A 108 -6.80 -11.36 -6.29
C ARG A 108 -5.62 -11.70 -5.39
N ALA A 109 -4.87 -10.70 -4.92
CA ALA A 109 -3.78 -10.90 -3.96
C ALA A 109 -4.29 -11.57 -2.67
N ARG A 110 -5.41 -11.09 -2.11
CA ARG A 110 -6.02 -11.66 -0.89
C ARG A 110 -6.46 -13.10 -1.08
N GLN A 111 -7.07 -13.45 -2.21
CA GLN A 111 -7.48 -14.81 -2.54
C GLN A 111 -6.31 -15.78 -2.66
N LEU A 112 -5.13 -15.28 -3.04
CA LEU A 112 -3.88 -16.06 -3.14
C LEU A 112 -3.14 -16.18 -1.80
N GLY A 113 -3.68 -15.63 -0.71
CA GLY A 113 -3.09 -15.74 0.62
C GLY A 113 -2.18 -14.58 1.01
N LEU A 114 -2.49 -13.35 0.55
CA LEU A 114 -1.78 -12.14 1.00
C LEU A 114 -1.60 -12.12 2.52
N HIS A 115 -0.34 -12.00 2.94
CA HIS A 115 0.00 -12.02 4.35
C HIS A 115 -0.61 -10.82 5.09
N TYR A 116 -1.24 -11.06 6.24
CA TYR A 116 -2.02 -10.06 6.99
C TYR A 116 -1.23 -8.79 7.36
N ARG A 117 0.08 -8.91 7.59
CA ARG A 117 0.99 -7.78 7.89
C ARG A 117 1.12 -6.75 6.77
N MET A 118 0.75 -7.09 5.53
CA MET A 118 0.83 -6.14 4.42
C MET A 118 0.03 -4.86 4.70
N LEU A 119 -1.10 -4.98 5.40
CA LEU A 119 -1.99 -3.85 5.71
C LEU A 119 -1.52 -3.00 6.90
N TRP A 120 -0.41 -3.35 7.54
CA TRP A 120 0.10 -2.56 8.66
C TRP A 120 0.62 -1.19 8.22
N TYR A 121 1.12 -1.09 6.99
CA TYR A 121 1.67 0.15 6.42
C TYR A 121 1.29 0.38 4.96
N GLN A 122 0.46 -0.48 4.36
CA GLN A 122 0.01 -0.36 2.98
C GLN A 122 -1.52 -0.31 2.90
N PHE A 123 -2.04 0.90 2.80
CA PHE A 123 -3.47 1.21 2.99
C PHE A 123 -4.26 1.31 1.68
N GLY A 124 -3.60 1.16 0.53
CA GLY A 124 -4.22 1.24 -0.81
C GLY A 124 -5.47 0.37 -0.99
N PRO A 125 -5.57 -0.84 -0.39
CA PRO A 125 -6.82 -1.62 -0.41
C PRO A 125 -8.01 -0.88 0.21
N TYR A 126 -7.82 -0.22 1.37
CA TYR A 126 -8.90 0.52 2.02
C TYR A 126 -9.39 1.67 1.15
N GLU A 127 -8.45 2.47 0.64
CA GLU A 127 -8.74 3.59 -0.25
C GLU A 127 -9.48 3.12 -1.51
N SER A 128 -8.98 2.07 -2.15
CA SER A 128 -9.56 1.58 -3.40
C SER A 128 -10.94 0.97 -3.20
N TYR A 129 -11.17 0.20 -2.13
CA TYR A 129 -12.50 -0.32 -1.80
C TYR A 129 -13.47 0.80 -1.43
N TYR A 130 -13.03 1.78 -0.64
CA TYR A 130 -13.85 2.94 -0.29
C TYR A 130 -14.26 3.74 -1.53
N SER A 131 -13.32 4.06 -2.42
CA SER A 131 -13.55 4.85 -3.63
C SER A 131 -14.53 4.20 -4.61
N VAL A 132 -14.71 2.88 -4.54
CA VAL A 132 -15.70 2.14 -5.37
C VAL A 132 -16.97 1.76 -4.61
N GLY A 133 -17.17 2.31 -3.40
CA GLY A 133 -18.37 2.10 -2.59
C GLY A 133 -18.45 0.73 -1.90
N ARG A 134 -17.37 -0.03 -1.85
CA ARG A 134 -17.29 -1.32 -1.13
C ARG A 134 -17.02 -1.10 0.36
N TYR A 135 -17.90 -0.35 1.02
CA TYR A 135 -17.74 0.04 2.43
C TYR A 135 -17.71 -1.15 3.39
N ASP A 136 -18.54 -2.17 3.14
CA ASP A 136 -18.53 -3.41 3.93
C ASP A 136 -17.17 -4.12 3.85
N ASP A 137 -16.51 -4.11 2.69
CA ASP A 137 -15.18 -4.71 2.52
C ASP A 137 -14.09 -3.90 3.23
N VAL A 138 -14.21 -2.57 3.28
CA VAL A 138 -13.32 -1.72 4.08
C VAL A 138 -13.45 -2.07 5.57
N ILE A 139 -14.70 -2.14 6.07
CA ILE A 139 -14.97 -2.45 7.48
C ILE A 139 -14.46 -3.85 7.81
N ALA A 140 -14.80 -4.86 7.01
CA ALA A 140 -14.37 -6.23 7.24
C ALA A 140 -12.84 -6.38 7.20
N LEU A 141 -12.16 -5.68 6.28
CA LEU A 141 -10.71 -5.70 6.19
C LEU A 141 -10.06 -5.01 7.39
N ALA A 142 -10.60 -3.87 7.82
CA ALA A 142 -10.10 -3.14 8.98
C ALA A 142 -10.32 -3.94 10.26
N ASP A 143 -11.48 -4.57 10.43
CA ASP A 143 -11.78 -5.46 11.57
C ASP A 143 -10.81 -6.63 11.65
N ALA A 144 -10.56 -7.30 10.53
CA ALA A 144 -9.62 -8.41 10.46
C ALA A 144 -8.19 -7.96 10.79
N THR A 145 -7.77 -6.79 10.30
CA THR A 145 -6.44 -6.24 10.59
C THR A 145 -6.31 -5.87 12.06
N LEU A 146 -7.31 -5.16 12.61
CA LEU A 146 -7.33 -4.69 13.99
C LEU A 146 -7.45 -5.82 15.02
N ALA A 147 -8.02 -6.97 14.63
CA ALA A 147 -8.02 -8.18 15.45
C ALA A 147 -6.60 -8.78 15.64
N THR A 148 -5.67 -8.51 14.71
CA THR A 148 -4.27 -8.98 14.80
C THR A 148 -3.34 -7.94 15.42
N THR A 149 -3.62 -6.66 15.24
CA THR A 149 -2.83 -5.56 15.81
C THR A 149 -3.72 -4.34 16.00
N SER A 150 -3.80 -3.84 17.24
CA SER A 150 -4.82 -2.84 17.60
C SER A 150 -4.35 -1.39 17.50
N ASN A 151 -3.09 -1.14 17.12
CA ASN A 151 -2.46 0.19 17.16
C ASN A 151 -2.19 0.75 15.75
N LEU A 152 -3.13 0.52 14.81
CA LEU A 152 -3.05 1.03 13.45
C LEU A 152 -4.11 2.09 13.23
N GLU A 153 -3.74 3.37 13.36
CA GLU A 153 -4.62 4.51 13.22
C GLU A 153 -5.32 4.56 11.86
N GLU A 154 -4.64 4.20 10.77
CA GLU A 154 -5.22 4.18 9.42
C GLU A 154 -6.35 3.16 9.30
N SER A 155 -6.24 2.00 9.96
CA SER A 155 -7.30 1.00 9.92
C SER A 155 -8.56 1.51 10.63
N TYR A 156 -8.41 2.24 11.74
CA TYR A 156 -9.54 2.92 12.38
C TYR A 156 -10.11 4.00 11.49
N TYR A 157 -9.27 4.87 10.92
CA TYR A 157 -9.73 5.96 10.06
C TYR A 157 -10.50 5.47 8.84
N TRP A 158 -9.99 4.46 8.12
CA TRP A 158 -10.69 3.93 6.96
C TRP A 158 -12.01 3.22 7.34
N ARG A 159 -12.04 2.50 8.46
CA ARG A 159 -13.28 1.93 8.99
C ARG A 159 -14.29 3.02 9.38
N GLY A 160 -13.81 4.11 9.99
CA GLY A 160 -14.62 5.26 10.36
C GLY A 160 -15.20 5.97 9.14
N LYS A 161 -14.40 6.19 8.08
CA LYS A 161 -14.87 6.73 6.80
C LYS A 161 -15.97 5.85 6.20
N ALA A 162 -15.76 4.54 6.16
CA ALA A 162 -16.74 3.59 5.62
C ALA A 162 -18.04 3.56 6.43
N ARG A 163 -17.96 3.55 7.78
CA ARG A 163 -19.13 3.64 8.67
C ARG A 163 -19.91 4.93 8.47
N LEU A 164 -19.21 6.06 8.32
CA LEU A 164 -19.84 7.34 8.05
C LEU A 164 -20.60 7.31 6.72
N SER A 165 -20.02 6.73 5.66
CA SER A 165 -20.70 6.55 4.37
C SER A 165 -21.94 5.63 4.45
N GLN A 166 -22.00 4.75 5.43
CA GLN A 166 -23.17 3.90 5.71
C GLN A 166 -24.18 4.53 6.68
N GLY A 167 -23.93 5.76 7.15
CA GLY A 167 -24.79 6.47 8.09
C GLY A 167 -24.57 6.13 9.57
N ASP A 168 -23.56 5.31 9.90
CA ASP A 168 -23.14 5.05 11.28
C ASP A 168 -22.19 6.15 11.78
N ALA A 169 -22.74 7.34 12.01
CA ALA A 169 -21.99 8.49 12.51
C ALA A 169 -21.40 8.24 13.92
N GLY A 170 -22.09 7.47 14.76
CA GLY A 170 -21.63 7.13 16.10
C GLY A 170 -20.39 6.23 16.07
N GLY A 171 -20.42 5.17 15.27
CA GLY A 171 -19.28 4.28 15.06
C GLY A 171 -18.12 4.96 14.35
N ALA A 172 -18.40 5.85 13.38
CA ALA A 172 -17.38 6.65 12.71
C ALA A 172 -16.61 7.56 13.68
N ARG A 173 -17.32 8.31 14.54
CA ARG A 173 -16.70 9.18 15.55
C ARG A 173 -15.81 8.37 16.51
N ALA A 174 -16.30 7.23 17.00
CA ALA A 174 -15.54 6.37 17.89
C ALA A 174 -14.25 5.82 17.25
N ASP A 175 -14.27 5.53 15.95
CA ASP A 175 -13.10 5.12 15.19
C ASP A 175 -12.10 6.27 15.02
N PHE A 176 -12.55 7.47 14.65
CA PHE A 176 -11.66 8.63 14.52
C PHE A 176 -11.04 9.03 15.86
N ASP A 177 -11.79 9.02 16.95
CA ASP A 177 -11.27 9.25 18.30
C ASP A 177 -10.21 8.19 18.69
N THR A 178 -10.41 6.95 18.25
CA THR A 178 -9.42 5.88 18.50
C THR A 178 -8.18 6.04 17.64
N ALA A 179 -8.31 6.46 16.37
CA ALA A 179 -7.17 6.81 15.53
C ALA A 179 -6.32 7.91 16.20
N LEU A 180 -6.95 8.97 16.72
CA LEU A 180 -6.25 10.05 17.44
C LEU A 180 -5.62 9.63 18.76
N ARG A 181 -6.11 8.55 19.38
CA ARG A 181 -5.48 7.97 20.58
C ARG A 181 -4.13 7.33 20.27
N TYR A 182 -3.98 6.73 19.08
CA TYR A 182 -2.74 6.10 18.65
C TYR A 182 -1.80 7.07 17.96
N HIS A 183 -2.33 8.06 17.26
CA HIS A 183 -1.58 9.12 16.61
C HIS A 183 -2.21 10.48 16.92
N GLU A 184 -1.72 11.09 18.00
CA GLU A 184 -2.20 12.40 18.46
C GLU A 184 -2.04 13.46 17.36
N ASN A 185 -3.09 14.24 17.11
CA ASN A 185 -3.14 15.28 16.08
C ASN A 185 -2.93 14.79 14.63
N TRP A 186 -3.20 13.50 14.37
CA TRP A 186 -3.14 12.98 13.00
C TRP A 186 -4.19 13.67 12.11
N SER A 187 -3.71 14.45 11.14
CA SER A 187 -4.55 15.38 10.37
C SER A 187 -5.77 14.73 9.71
N PRO A 188 -5.69 13.52 9.10
CA PRO A 188 -6.85 12.87 8.50
C PRO A 188 -8.02 12.67 9.48
N ALA A 189 -7.74 12.19 10.70
CA ALA A 189 -8.78 11.95 11.70
C ALA A 189 -9.33 13.26 12.31
N VAL A 190 -8.47 14.27 12.53
CA VAL A 190 -8.90 15.60 12.99
C VAL A 190 -9.85 16.24 11.98
N ILE A 191 -9.50 16.21 10.69
CA ILE A 191 -10.32 16.77 9.62
C ILE A 191 -11.66 16.02 9.55
N ALA A 192 -11.64 14.70 9.58
CA ALA A 192 -12.87 13.90 9.50
C ALA A 192 -13.85 14.21 10.64
N LEU A 193 -13.36 14.40 11.88
CA LEU A 193 -14.21 14.80 13.01
C LEU A 193 -14.79 16.20 12.84
N ALA A 194 -13.98 17.16 12.38
CA ALA A 194 -14.45 18.52 12.14
C ALA A 194 -15.51 18.59 11.03
N GLU A 195 -15.34 17.80 9.96
CA GLU A 195 -16.33 17.68 8.88
C GLU A 195 -17.66 17.12 9.41
N MET A 196 -17.62 16.11 10.28
CA MET A 196 -18.84 15.54 10.90
C MET A 196 -19.58 16.57 11.76
N GLU A 197 -18.88 17.37 12.56
CA GLU A 197 -19.48 18.40 13.41
C GLU A 197 -20.09 19.55 12.62
N SER A 198 -19.57 19.82 11.43
CA SER A 198 -20.12 20.86 10.54
C SER A 198 -21.36 20.43 9.77
N ALA A 199 -21.68 19.13 9.76
CA ALA A 199 -22.80 18.54 9.03
C ALA A 199 -24.06 18.32 9.89
N ASP A 200 -23.95 18.51 11.22
CA ASP A 200 -25.04 18.47 12.21
C ASP A 200 -25.72 19.85 12.38
#